data_AF-A0A949LCX3-F1
#
_entry.id   AF-A0A949LCX3-F1
#
_cell.length_a   1.000
_cell.length_b   1.000
_cell.length_c   1.000
_cell.angle_alpha   90.00
_cell.angle_beta   90.00
_cell.angle_gamma   90.00
#
_symmetry.space_group_name_H-M   'P 1'
#
loop_
_entity.id
_entity.type
_entity.pdbx_description
1 polymer ?
#
loop_
_entity_poly.entity_id
_entity_poly.type
_entity_poly.pdbx_seq_one_letter_code
_entity_poly.pdbx_strand_id
1 'polypeptide(L)'
;GGIAASDLIDSLRTGMGTGNWNGGEGITSSVVAAALASGSPRALGWLAATDGSVVVAAAAPGDTNLDRSIDILDVANVMGAGRFDAGSGGLWANGDTNYDGVIDILDVSEMLGTALFDAGGYLPTASATILPVPEPAADAFAVGFAILLTMTAGRRYFPPSKSMRLPRRWPRYGTSTAGASRGALGARSEAASGHDSPHVSRRWAGAAPT
;
A
#
# COMPACT_ATOMS: atom_id res chain seq x y z
N GLY A 1 -22.97 23.73 0.33
CA GLY A 1 -21.87 24.29 1.14
C GLY A 1 -20.69 23.36 0.98
N GLY A 2 -19.55 23.90 0.58
CA GLY A 2 -18.27 23.17 0.52
C GLY A 2 -17.30 23.75 1.55
N ILE A 3 -16.27 22.99 1.91
CA ILE A 3 -15.14 23.47 2.70
C ILE A 3 -14.20 24.27 1.78
N ALA A 4 -13.73 25.45 2.21
CA ALA A 4 -12.71 26.17 1.46
C ALA A 4 -11.37 25.42 1.55
N ALA A 5 -10.52 25.53 0.53
CA ALA A 5 -9.21 24.87 0.54
C ALA A 5 -8.35 25.29 1.75
N SER A 6 -8.39 26.56 2.14
CA SER A 6 -7.71 27.05 3.35
C SER A 6 -8.22 26.35 4.62
N ASP A 7 -9.54 26.27 4.78
CA ASP A 7 -10.16 25.65 5.96
C ASP A 7 -9.87 24.14 6.02
N LEU A 8 -9.77 23.50 4.86
CA LEU A 8 -9.35 22.11 4.74
C LEU A 8 -7.90 21.94 5.19
N ILE A 9 -6.98 22.76 4.69
CA ILE A 9 -5.56 22.71 5.07
C ILE A 9 -5.41 22.93 6.57
N ASP A 10 -6.11 23.92 7.15
CA ASP A 10 -6.08 24.17 8.58
C ASP A 10 -6.61 22.95 9.36
N SER A 11 -7.71 22.33 8.90
CA SER A 11 -8.23 21.11 9.50
C SER A 11 -7.26 19.93 9.41
N LEU A 12 -6.52 19.80 8.30
CA LEU A 12 -5.51 18.76 8.10
C LEU A 12 -4.30 19.00 9.01
N ARG A 13 -3.81 20.23 9.14
CA ARG A 13 -2.73 20.60 10.06
C ARG A 13 -3.10 20.31 11.52
N THR A 14 -4.31 20.70 11.93
CA THR A 14 -4.83 20.40 13.27
C THR A 14 -4.90 18.88 13.51
N GLY A 15 -5.37 18.12 12.52
CA GLY A 15 -5.45 16.66 12.61
C GLY A 15 -4.08 15.96 12.61
N MET A 16 -3.12 16.48 11.82
CA MET A 16 -1.76 15.98 11.76
C MET A 16 -1.04 16.11 13.11
N GLY A 17 -1.28 17.21 13.84
CA GLY A 17 -0.72 17.45 15.16
C GLY A 17 0.81 17.51 15.11
N THR A 18 1.48 16.57 15.78
CA THR A 18 2.95 16.46 15.80
C THR A 18 3.51 15.58 14.66
N GLY A 19 2.77 15.41 13.56
CA GLY A 19 3.15 14.56 12.43
C GLY A 19 2.61 13.11 12.48
N ASN A 20 1.95 12.71 13.58
CA ASN A 20 1.47 11.34 13.78
C ASN A 20 -0.02 11.15 13.46
N TRP A 21 -0.70 12.18 12.93
CA TRP A 21 -2.15 12.16 12.62
C TRP A 21 -3.03 11.77 13.81
N ASN A 22 -2.59 12.17 15.00
CA ASN A 22 -3.23 11.89 16.29
C ASN A 22 -3.77 13.17 16.95
N GLY A 23 -3.99 14.24 16.18
CA GLY A 23 -4.62 15.47 16.65
C GLY A 23 -5.98 15.19 17.28
N GLY A 24 -6.31 15.91 18.37
CA GLY A 24 -7.60 15.78 19.04
C GLY A 24 -8.76 16.47 18.31
N GLU A 25 -8.44 17.26 17.29
CA GLU A 25 -9.36 18.07 16.46
C GLU A 25 -8.96 17.96 14.98
N GLY A 26 -9.76 18.52 14.07
CA GLY A 26 -9.47 18.53 12.64
C GLY A 26 -9.77 17.20 11.93
N ILE A 27 -9.13 16.99 10.78
CA ILE A 27 -9.30 15.80 9.94
C ILE A 27 -8.13 14.84 10.21
N THR A 28 -8.45 13.70 10.83
CA THR A 28 -7.49 12.63 11.14
C THR A 28 -7.82 11.36 10.37
N SER A 29 -6.89 10.40 10.39
CA SER A 29 -7.14 9.06 9.85
C SER A 29 -6.44 8.02 10.70
N SER A 30 -7.22 7.14 11.32
CA SER A 30 -6.70 6.00 12.09
C SER A 30 -5.87 5.05 11.23
N VAL A 31 -6.17 4.95 9.93
CA VAL A 31 -5.40 4.14 8.98
C VAL A 31 -4.02 4.76 8.73
N VAL A 32 -3.96 6.07 8.55
CA VAL A 32 -2.69 6.80 8.39
C VAL A 32 -1.86 6.72 9.67
N ALA A 33 -2.47 6.98 10.83
CA ALA A 33 -1.80 6.87 12.12
C ALA A 33 -1.27 5.44 12.38
N ALA A 34 -2.03 4.40 12.03
CA ALA A 34 -1.60 3.01 12.14
C ALA A 34 -0.45 2.67 11.19
N ALA A 35 -0.45 3.21 9.97
CA ALA A 35 0.64 3.02 9.01
C ALA A 35 1.94 3.69 9.50
N LEU A 36 1.86 4.91 10.03
CA LEU A 36 3.01 5.58 10.62
C LEU A 36 3.55 4.79 11.83
N ALA A 37 2.67 4.29 12.70
CA ALA A 37 3.06 3.47 13.84
C ALA A 37 3.74 2.15 13.44
N SER A 38 3.49 1.63 12.23
CA SER A 38 4.15 0.44 11.67
C SER A 38 5.39 0.76 10.83
N GLY A 39 5.83 2.02 10.80
CA GLY A 39 7.00 2.47 10.05
C GLY A 39 6.77 2.59 8.55
N SER A 40 5.52 2.68 8.11
CA SER A 40 5.14 2.98 6.72
C SER A 40 4.76 4.47 6.61
N PRO A 41 5.62 5.34 6.06
CA PRO A 41 5.33 6.77 5.94
C PRO A 41 4.03 7.00 5.15
N ARG A 42 3.02 7.57 5.81
CA ARG A 42 1.72 7.91 5.21
C ARG A 42 1.26 9.24 5.77
N ALA A 43 0.52 9.97 4.94
CA ALA A 43 -0.18 11.20 5.29
C ALA A 43 -1.59 11.17 4.68
N LEU A 44 -2.42 12.15 5.04
CA LEU A 44 -3.58 12.49 4.21
C LEU A 44 -3.10 13.48 3.17
N GLY A 45 -3.24 13.16 1.88
CA GLY A 45 -3.04 14.07 0.77
C GLY A 45 -4.36 14.61 0.23
N TRP A 46 -4.32 15.71 -0.52
CA TRP A 46 -5.52 16.32 -1.06
C TRP A 46 -5.32 16.97 -2.43
N LEU A 47 -6.41 17.03 -3.21
CA LEU A 47 -6.46 17.71 -4.51
C LEU A 47 -7.78 18.49 -4.62
N ALA A 48 -7.70 19.77 -4.99
CA ALA A 48 -8.87 20.55 -5.38
C ALA A 48 -9.12 20.40 -6.89
N ALA A 49 -10.37 20.13 -7.24
CA ALA A 49 -10.84 20.17 -8.62
C ALA A 49 -11.30 21.58 -9.01
N THR A 50 -11.40 21.83 -10.32
CA THR A 50 -11.82 23.13 -10.86
C THR A 50 -13.28 23.49 -10.56
N ASP A 51 -14.11 22.50 -10.21
CA ASP A 51 -15.50 22.70 -9.81
C ASP A 51 -15.66 23.03 -8.31
N GLY A 52 -14.54 23.16 -7.58
CA GLY A 52 -14.52 23.42 -6.15
C GLY A 52 -14.72 22.18 -5.27
N SER A 53 -14.84 20.99 -5.85
CA SER A 53 -14.78 19.75 -5.08
C SER A 53 -13.34 19.47 -4.62
N VAL A 54 -13.20 18.72 -3.53
CA VAL A 54 -11.91 18.34 -2.98
C VAL A 54 -11.88 16.85 -2.73
N VAL A 55 -10.77 16.21 -3.12
CA VAL A 55 -10.46 14.83 -2.78
C VAL A 55 -9.44 14.83 -1.65
N VAL A 56 -9.68 14.00 -0.65
CA VAL A 56 -8.71 13.70 0.42
C VAL A 56 -8.50 12.20 0.45
N ALA A 57 -7.25 11.74 0.46
CA ALA A 57 -6.91 10.33 0.44
C ALA A 57 -5.69 10.04 1.32
N ALA A 58 -5.60 8.81 1.85
CA ALA A 58 -4.36 8.33 2.44
C ALA A 58 -3.32 8.12 1.34
N ALA A 59 -2.18 8.79 1.45
CA ALA A 59 -1.12 8.80 0.46
C ALA A 59 0.26 8.68 1.12
N ALA A 60 1.27 8.27 0.37
CA ALA A 60 2.65 8.40 0.79
C ALA A 60 3.11 9.87 0.61
N PRO A 61 3.93 10.43 1.51
CA PRO A 61 4.60 11.71 1.25
C PRO A 61 5.33 11.64 -0.10
N GLY A 62 5.01 12.54 -1.02
CA GLY A 62 5.56 12.58 -2.37
C GLY A 62 4.61 12.12 -3.48
N ASP A 63 3.47 11.49 -3.17
CA ASP A 63 2.42 11.21 -4.18
C ASP A 63 1.56 12.46 -4.38
N THR A 64 2.02 13.34 -5.24
CA THR A 64 1.45 14.68 -5.47
C THR A 64 0.14 14.63 -6.27
N ASN A 65 -0.13 13.55 -6.99
CA ASN A 65 -1.30 13.41 -7.88
C ASN A 65 -2.34 12.39 -7.36
N LEU A 66 -2.11 11.78 -6.19
CA LEU A 66 -2.94 10.77 -5.53
C LEU A 66 -3.20 9.52 -6.37
N ASP A 67 -2.26 9.14 -7.25
CA ASP A 67 -2.38 7.97 -8.11
C ASP A 67 -1.88 6.66 -7.47
N ARG A 68 -1.36 6.75 -6.23
CA ARG A 68 -0.85 5.65 -5.41
C ARG A 68 0.51 5.11 -5.85
N SER A 69 1.23 5.88 -6.66
CA SER A 69 2.64 5.70 -6.99
C SER A 69 3.43 6.89 -6.46
N ILE A 70 4.75 6.73 -6.37
CA ILE A 70 5.66 7.89 -6.34
C ILE A 70 6.58 7.68 -7.53
N ASP A 71 6.53 8.57 -8.51
CA ASP A 71 7.36 8.46 -9.71
C ASP A 71 7.82 9.83 -10.24
N ILE A 72 8.37 9.83 -11.46
CA ILE A 72 8.90 11.05 -12.08
C ILE A 72 7.83 12.13 -12.31
N LEU A 73 6.55 11.77 -12.43
CA LEU A 73 5.46 12.74 -12.57
C LEU A 73 5.27 13.54 -11.28
N ASP A 74 5.50 12.93 -10.12
CA ASP A 74 5.44 13.64 -8.85
C ASP A 74 6.56 14.65 -8.69
N VAL A 75 7.79 14.23 -9.01
CA VAL A 75 8.95 15.13 -9.03
C VAL A 75 8.74 16.27 -10.03
N ALA A 76 8.13 15.99 -11.18
CA ALA A 76 7.78 17.01 -12.15
C ALA A 76 6.76 18.02 -11.62
N ASN A 77 5.81 17.61 -10.77
CA ASN A 77 4.88 18.53 -10.11
C ASN A 77 5.60 19.44 -9.10
N VAL A 78 6.52 18.88 -8.29
CA VAL A 78 7.34 19.66 -7.34
C VAL A 78 8.17 20.73 -8.04
N MET A 79 8.90 20.32 -9.09
CA MET A 79 9.81 21.22 -9.81
C MET A 79 9.06 22.15 -10.76
N GLY A 80 8.00 21.66 -11.41
CA GLY A 80 7.22 22.37 -12.42
C GLY A 80 6.35 23.48 -11.86
N ALA A 81 5.99 23.42 -10.57
CA ALA A 81 5.23 24.46 -9.90
C ALA A 81 6.02 25.79 -9.75
N GLY A 82 7.36 25.74 -9.82
CA GLY A 82 8.22 26.92 -9.62
C GLY A 82 8.12 27.48 -8.19
N ARG A 83 7.80 26.63 -7.21
CA ARG A 83 7.60 26.99 -5.79
C ARG A 83 8.69 26.47 -4.85
N PHE A 84 9.60 25.64 -5.35
CA PHE A 84 10.72 25.12 -4.57
C PHE A 84 11.58 26.29 -4.03
N ASP A 85 11.80 26.32 -2.72
CA ASP A 85 12.48 27.39 -1.97
C ASP A 85 11.87 28.80 -2.13
N ALA A 86 10.59 28.90 -2.54
CA ALA A 86 9.91 30.21 -2.68
C ALA A 86 9.46 30.82 -1.33
N GLY A 87 9.52 30.06 -0.24
CA GLY A 87 9.16 30.49 1.11
C GLY A 87 7.66 30.63 1.39
N SER A 88 6.79 30.32 0.42
CA SER A 88 5.33 30.25 0.59
C SER A 88 4.63 29.60 -0.60
N GLY A 89 3.36 29.25 -0.42
CA GLY A 89 2.52 28.70 -1.49
C GLY A 89 2.67 27.20 -1.69
N GLY A 90 3.15 26.50 -0.66
CA GLY A 90 3.11 25.05 -0.57
C GLY A 90 1.67 24.53 -0.64
N LEU A 91 1.48 23.54 -1.50
CA LEU A 91 0.26 22.76 -1.65
C LEU A 91 0.68 21.31 -1.86
N TRP A 92 -0.16 20.36 -1.45
CA TRP A 92 0.09 18.93 -1.66
C TRP A 92 0.42 18.61 -3.12
N ALA A 93 -0.39 19.13 -4.05
CA ALA A 93 -0.23 18.93 -5.49
C ALA A 93 1.09 19.47 -6.06
N ASN A 94 1.78 20.31 -5.30
CA ASN A 94 3.04 20.93 -5.67
C ASN A 94 4.22 20.40 -4.80
N GLY A 95 3.99 19.44 -3.91
CA GLY A 95 5.03 18.80 -3.10
C GLY A 95 5.06 19.13 -1.61
N ASP A 96 4.21 20.01 -1.08
CA ASP A 96 4.17 20.29 0.37
C ASP A 96 3.46 19.14 1.09
N THR A 97 4.23 18.17 1.59
CA THR A 97 3.69 16.94 2.19
C THR A 97 3.63 16.99 3.71
N ASN A 98 4.37 17.91 4.32
CA ASN A 98 4.41 18.14 5.76
C ASN A 98 3.45 19.26 6.20
N TYR A 99 2.76 19.92 5.26
CA TYR A 99 1.81 21.01 5.48
C TYR A 99 2.41 22.27 6.12
N ASP A 100 3.71 22.52 6.01
CA ASP A 100 4.33 23.73 6.58
C ASP A 100 4.10 25.00 5.71
N GLY A 101 3.53 24.84 4.52
CA GLY A 101 3.20 25.92 3.60
C GLY A 101 4.35 26.36 2.70
N VAL A 102 5.49 25.67 2.76
CA VAL A 102 6.66 25.84 1.92
C VAL A 102 6.88 24.54 1.13
N ILE A 103 7.60 24.65 0.00
CA ILE A 103 8.10 23.48 -0.71
C ILE A 103 9.60 23.62 -0.70
N ASP A 104 10.31 22.73 -0.02
CA ASP A 104 11.76 22.78 0.11
C ASP A 104 12.40 21.38 0.13
N ILE A 105 13.67 21.32 0.54
CA ILE A 105 14.44 20.08 0.59
C ILE A 105 13.89 19.08 1.63
N LEU A 106 13.16 19.53 2.65
CA LEU A 106 12.54 18.67 3.65
C LEU A 106 11.42 17.85 3.01
N ASP A 107 10.58 18.44 2.16
CA ASP A 107 9.55 17.70 1.41
C ASP A 107 10.14 16.63 0.49
N VAL A 108 11.21 16.99 -0.23
CA VAL A 108 11.92 16.04 -1.11
C VAL A 108 12.56 14.93 -0.28
N SER A 109 13.12 15.26 0.88
CA SER A 109 13.69 14.28 1.81
C SER A 109 12.61 13.34 2.36
N GLU A 110 11.40 13.83 2.65
CA GLU A 110 10.28 13.00 3.08
C GLU A 110 9.84 12.04 1.97
N MET A 111 9.69 12.55 0.73
CA MET A 111 9.37 11.75 -0.45
C MET A 111 10.37 10.61 -0.66
N LEU A 112 11.68 10.92 -0.68
CA LEU A 112 12.72 9.90 -0.85
C LEU A 112 12.83 8.97 0.37
N GLY A 113 12.57 9.48 1.57
CA GLY A 113 12.56 8.72 2.82
C GLY A 113 11.50 7.62 2.85
N THR A 114 10.48 7.69 2.01
CA THR A 114 9.50 6.61 1.85
C THR A 114 10.07 5.34 1.20
N ALA A 115 11.17 5.47 0.44
CA ALA A 115 11.72 4.43 -0.44
C ALA A 115 10.71 3.86 -1.46
N LEU A 116 9.73 4.67 -1.89
CA LEU A 116 8.69 4.28 -2.85
C LEU A 116 8.87 4.86 -4.26
N PHE A 117 9.87 5.72 -4.49
CA PHE A 117 10.14 6.29 -5.80
C PHE A 117 10.44 5.20 -6.85
N ASP A 118 9.62 5.15 -7.91
CA ASP A 118 9.62 4.12 -8.96
C ASP A 118 9.47 2.67 -8.44
N ALA A 119 8.92 2.48 -7.23
CA ALA A 119 8.67 1.16 -6.64
C ALA A 119 7.34 0.53 -7.08
N GLY A 120 6.53 1.27 -7.85
CA GLY A 120 5.17 0.91 -8.22
C GLY A 120 4.13 1.26 -7.16
N GLY A 121 2.93 0.71 -7.29
CA GLY A 121 1.81 1.03 -6.40
C GLY A 121 2.06 0.63 -4.94
N TYR A 122 1.90 1.57 -4.00
CA TYR A 122 2.22 1.36 -2.58
C TYR A 122 1.01 1.05 -1.69
N LEU A 123 -0.20 1.06 -2.24
CA LEU A 123 -1.37 0.51 -1.56
C LEU A 123 -1.45 -0.99 -1.82
N PRO A 124 -1.92 -1.78 -0.84
CA PRO A 124 -2.20 -3.18 -1.11
C PRO A 124 -3.16 -3.26 -2.29
N THR A 125 -2.72 -3.92 -3.37
CA THR A 125 -3.63 -4.32 -4.44
C THR A 125 -4.76 -5.04 -3.74
N ALA A 126 -6.00 -4.54 -3.90
CA ALA A 126 -7.14 -5.15 -3.26
C ALA A 126 -7.16 -6.62 -3.66
N SER A 127 -6.70 -7.50 -2.76
CA SER A 127 -6.84 -8.92 -2.94
C SER A 127 -8.32 -9.13 -3.05
N ALA A 128 -8.79 -9.48 -4.24
CA ALA A 128 -10.18 -9.81 -4.44
C ALA A 128 -10.47 -10.97 -3.48
N THR A 129 -11.07 -10.65 -2.33
CA THR A 129 -11.58 -11.67 -1.43
C THR A 129 -12.69 -12.33 -2.22
N ILE A 130 -12.38 -13.45 -2.85
CA ILE A 130 -13.38 -14.32 -3.45
C ILE A 130 -14.18 -14.84 -2.26
N LEU A 131 -15.22 -14.11 -1.89
CA LEU A 131 -16.21 -14.61 -0.96
C LEU A 131 -16.76 -15.88 -1.61
N PRO A 132 -16.77 -17.02 -0.90
CA PRO A 132 -17.44 -18.21 -1.41
C PRO A 132 -18.88 -17.82 -1.69
N VAL A 133 -19.26 -17.75 -2.95
CA VAL A 133 -20.65 -17.58 -3.36
C VAL A 133 -21.37 -18.84 -2.88
N PRO A 134 -22.41 -18.73 -2.03
CA PRO A 134 -23.20 -19.88 -1.64
C PRO A 134 -23.68 -20.58 -2.90
N GLU A 135 -23.27 -21.84 -3.08
CA GLU A 135 -23.70 -22.61 -4.24
C GLU A 135 -25.25 -22.67 -4.22
N PRO A 136 -25.93 -22.41 -5.35
CA PRO A 136 -27.37 -22.45 -5.40
C PRO A 136 -27.86 -23.88 -5.15
N ALA A 137 -28.26 -24.18 -3.92
CA ALA A 137 -29.08 -25.33 -3.51
C ALA A 137 -28.84 -26.64 -4.29
N ALA A 138 -27.58 -27.06 -4.46
CA ALA A 138 -27.27 -28.39 -4.98
C ALA A 138 -27.87 -29.50 -4.06
N ASP A 139 -28.14 -29.16 -2.80
CA ASP A 139 -28.84 -30.00 -1.82
C ASP A 139 -30.27 -30.36 -2.25
N ALA A 140 -30.93 -29.54 -3.07
CA ALA A 140 -32.28 -29.83 -3.56
C ALA A 140 -32.29 -31.02 -4.55
N PHE A 141 -31.19 -31.26 -5.28
CA PHE A 141 -31.10 -32.38 -6.22
C PHE A 141 -30.70 -33.70 -5.54
N ALA A 142 -29.96 -33.65 -4.42
CA ALA A 142 -29.55 -34.85 -3.68
C ALA A 142 -30.75 -35.55 -3.00
N VAL A 143 -31.73 -34.80 -2.49
CA VAL A 143 -32.94 -35.37 -1.88
C VAL A 143 -33.87 -36.00 -2.93
N GLY A 144 -33.94 -35.42 -4.14
CA GLY A 144 -34.76 -35.95 -5.24
C GLY A 144 -34.31 -37.33 -5.73
N PHE A 145 -33.00 -37.58 -5.84
CA PHE A 145 -32.47 -38.88 -6.29
C PHE A 145 -32.68 -40.01 -5.27
N ALA A 146 -32.64 -39.71 -3.96
CA ALA A 146 -32.87 -40.71 -2.92
C ALA A 146 -34.34 -41.23 -2.90
N ILE A 147 -35.31 -40.36 -3.20
CA ILE A 147 -36.73 -40.74 -3.32
C ILE A 147 -36.96 -41.57 -4.59
N LEU A 148 -36.30 -41.22 -5.70
CA LEU A 148 -36.46 -41.97 -6.95
C LEU A 148 -35.84 -43.38 -6.89
N LEU A 149 -34.69 -43.54 -6.24
CA LEU A 149 -34.01 -44.84 -6.09
C LEU A 149 -34.77 -45.81 -5.18
N THR A 150 -35.45 -45.32 -4.14
CA THR A 150 -36.28 -46.17 -3.26
C THR A 150 -37.55 -46.69 -3.95
N MET A 151 -38.11 -45.94 -4.90
CA MET A 151 -39.27 -46.39 -5.69
C MET A 151 -38.92 -47.44 -6.75
N THR A 152 -37.70 -47.43 -7.31
CA THR A 152 -37.30 -48.42 -8.33
C THR A 152 -36.69 -49.71 -7.76
N ALA A 153 -36.19 -49.69 -6.52
CA ALA A 153 -35.58 -50.87 -5.88
C ALA A 153 -36.59 -51.95 -5.43
N GLY A 154 -37.90 -51.67 -5.49
CA GLY A 154 -38.96 -52.63 -5.14
C GLY A 154 -39.25 -53.72 -6.19
N ARG A 155 -38.59 -53.73 -7.36
CA ARG A 155 -38.81 -54.76 -8.38
C ARG A 155 -37.53 -55.56 -8.68
N ARG A 156 -37.57 -56.80 -8.16
CA ARG A 156 -36.85 -58.01 -8.59
C ARG A 156 -35.53 -58.30 -7.88
N TYR A 157 -35.66 -58.97 -6.75
CA TYR A 157 -34.64 -59.85 -6.18
C TYR A 157 -34.41 -61.03 -7.16
N PHE A 158 -33.39 -60.92 -8.01
CA PHE A 158 -32.84 -62.05 -8.77
C PHE A 158 -31.62 -62.57 -8.00
N PRO A 159 -31.55 -63.86 -7.64
CA PRO A 159 -30.43 -64.37 -6.85
C PRO A 159 -29.12 -64.30 -7.65
N PRO A 160 -27.99 -63.96 -7.00
CA PRO A 160 -26.69 -63.85 -7.67
C PRO A 160 -26.15 -65.23 -8.07
N SER A 161 -25.80 -65.37 -9.35
CA SER A 161 -24.97 -66.47 -9.82
C SER A 161 -23.53 -66.28 -9.35
N LYS A 162 -22.94 -67.42 -8.96
CA LYS A 162 -21.57 -67.53 -8.48
C LYS A 162 -20.56 -67.12 -9.55
N SER A 163 -19.43 -66.65 -9.03
CA SER A 163 -18.07 -66.73 -9.58
C SER A 163 -17.73 -65.93 -10.83
N MET A 164 -16.87 -64.93 -10.67
CA MET A 164 -15.48 -65.11 -11.10
C MET A 164 -14.53 -64.15 -10.37
N ARG A 165 -13.55 -64.74 -9.68
CA ARG A 165 -12.36 -64.06 -9.18
C ARG A 165 -11.45 -63.77 -10.37
N LEU A 166 -10.92 -62.56 -10.46
CA LEU A 166 -9.62 -62.33 -11.07
C LEU A 166 -8.77 -61.45 -10.13
N PRO A 167 -7.61 -61.94 -9.68
CA PRO A 167 -6.60 -61.10 -9.06
C PRO A 167 -5.67 -60.58 -10.16
N ARG A 168 -5.44 -59.27 -10.25
CA ARG A 168 -4.21 -58.76 -10.88
C ARG A 168 -3.81 -57.39 -10.35
N ARG A 169 -3.05 -57.50 -9.25
CA ARG A 169 -1.95 -56.68 -8.76
C ARG A 169 -1.41 -55.67 -9.81
N TRP A 170 -1.55 -54.38 -9.54
CA TRP A 170 -0.81 -53.31 -10.22
C TRP A 170 0.44 -52.92 -9.39
N PRO A 171 1.63 -52.73 -10.00
CA PRO A 171 2.84 -52.29 -9.29
C PRO A 171 2.79 -50.83 -8.83
N ARG A 172 3.38 -50.58 -7.66
CA ARG A 172 3.56 -49.27 -7.03
C ARG A 172 4.71 -48.47 -7.66
N TYR A 173 4.46 -47.17 -7.79
CA TYR A 173 5.33 -46.01 -7.51
C TYR A 173 6.85 -46.18 -7.61
N GLY A 174 7.44 -45.51 -8.61
CA GLY A 174 8.83 -45.07 -8.59
C GLY A 174 8.94 -43.67 -7.98
N THR A 175 9.74 -43.55 -6.92
CA THR A 175 10.23 -42.29 -6.34
C THR A 175 11.72 -42.17 -6.66
N SER A 176 12.13 -41.06 -7.27
CA SER A 176 13.54 -40.69 -7.45
C SER A 176 13.64 -39.16 -7.47
N THR A 177 13.88 -38.57 -6.30
CA THR A 177 15.10 -37.80 -5.93
C THR A 177 15.38 -36.57 -6.81
N ALA A 178 14.92 -35.41 -6.35
CA ALA A 178 15.46 -34.11 -6.72
C ALA A 178 16.39 -33.63 -5.58
N GLY A 179 17.70 -33.70 -5.84
CA GLY A 179 18.71 -32.98 -5.06
C GLY A 179 18.84 -31.55 -5.60
N ALA A 180 18.89 -30.58 -4.70
CA ALA A 180 19.29 -29.21 -5.04
C ALA A 180 20.14 -28.62 -3.90
N SER A 181 21.45 -28.70 -4.11
CA SER A 181 22.49 -27.73 -3.78
C SER A 181 22.19 -26.64 -2.73
N ARG A 182 22.83 -26.76 -1.57
CA ARG A 182 23.20 -25.63 -0.70
C ARG A 182 24.47 -24.97 -1.26
N GLY A 183 24.29 -23.83 -1.92
CA GLY A 183 25.37 -22.92 -2.31
C GLY A 183 25.62 -21.89 -1.21
N ALA A 184 26.88 -21.83 -0.77
CA ALA A 184 27.40 -20.91 0.23
C ALA A 184 27.58 -19.49 -0.34
N LEU A 185 27.20 -18.49 0.45
CA LEU A 185 27.65 -17.10 0.38
C LEU A 185 27.78 -16.66 1.85
N GLY A 186 28.94 -16.37 2.41
CA GLY A 186 30.04 -15.61 1.82
C GLY A 186 30.13 -14.32 2.62
N ALA A 187 30.84 -14.38 3.75
CA ALA A 187 31.13 -13.24 4.60
C ALA A 187 31.95 -12.18 3.84
N ARG A 188 31.61 -10.90 4.02
CA ARG A 188 32.58 -9.81 3.85
C ARG A 188 32.35 -8.73 4.90
N SER A 189 33.31 -8.66 5.80
CA SER A 189 33.61 -7.55 6.70
C SER A 189 34.58 -6.59 6.01
N GLU A 190 34.21 -5.31 5.90
CA GLU A 190 35.09 -4.16 5.61
C GLU A 190 34.34 -2.96 6.22
N ALA A 191 34.67 -2.43 7.40
CA ALA A 191 35.89 -1.76 7.87
C ALA A 191 36.24 -0.46 7.11
N ALA A 192 36.11 0.65 7.85
CA ALA A 192 36.88 1.90 7.79
C ALA A 192 36.58 2.95 6.69
N SER A 193 36.10 4.12 7.13
CA SER A 193 36.80 5.43 7.08
C SER A 193 35.74 6.51 7.40
N GLY A 194 35.83 7.36 8.41
CA GLY A 194 36.99 8.18 8.76
C GLY A 194 37.03 9.42 7.85
N HIS A 195 36.01 10.27 7.87
CA HIS A 195 36.01 11.55 7.15
C HIS A 195 35.81 12.71 8.11
N ASP A 196 36.95 13.28 8.50
CA ASP A 196 37.11 14.55 9.20
C ASP A 196 36.64 15.69 8.28
N SER A 197 35.64 16.47 8.70
CA SER A 197 35.20 17.66 7.97
C SER A 197 35.62 18.92 8.73
N PRO A 198 36.36 19.85 8.10
CA PRO A 198 36.81 21.07 8.76
C PRO A 198 35.66 22.07 8.98
N HIS A 199 35.59 22.59 10.21
CA HIS A 199 34.80 23.74 10.59
C HIS A 199 35.16 24.97 9.74
N VAL A 200 34.25 25.38 8.85
CA VAL A 200 34.32 26.69 8.17
C VAL A 200 33.44 27.67 8.92
N SER A 201 34.04 28.46 9.80
CA SER A 201 33.41 29.58 10.50
C SER A 201 33.36 30.81 9.57
N ARG A 202 32.24 31.03 8.87
CA ARG A 202 31.99 32.30 8.18
C ARG A 202 31.42 33.33 9.16
N ARG A 203 32.26 34.28 9.57
CA ARG A 203 31.82 35.56 10.14
C ARG A 203 31.09 36.35 9.05
N TRP A 204 29.80 36.63 9.28
CA TRP A 204 29.08 37.66 8.54
C TRP A 204 29.22 38.99 9.27
N ALA A 205 29.92 39.94 8.65
CA ALA A 205 29.99 41.32 9.11
C ALA A 205 28.76 42.06 8.57
N GLY A 206 28.04 42.73 9.47
CA GLY A 206 26.83 43.47 9.15
C GLY A 206 27.08 44.71 8.29
N ALA A 207 26.04 45.09 7.55
CA ALA A 207 25.86 46.43 7.04
C ALA A 207 24.37 46.77 7.17
N ALA A 208 24.07 47.74 8.04
CA ALA A 208 22.80 48.44 8.07
C ALA A 208 22.86 49.61 7.08
N PRO A 209 21.75 49.95 6.40
CA PRO A 209 21.55 51.30 5.95
C PRO A 209 20.37 52.00 6.64
N THR A 210 20.66 53.28 6.87
CA THR A 210 19.90 54.44 7.36
C THR A 210 18.45 54.58 6.93
#